data_AF-A0A7V3NV14-F1
#
_entry.id   AF-A0A7V3NV14-F1
#
_cell.length_a   1.000
_cell.length_b   1.000
_cell.length_c   1.000
_cell.angle_alpha   90.00
_cell.angle_beta   90.00
_cell.angle_gamma   90.00
#
_symmetry.space_group_name_H-M   'P 1'
#
loop_
_entity.id
_entity.type
_entity.pdbx_description
1 polymer ?
#
loop_
_entity_poly.entity_id
_entity_poly.type
_entity_poly.pdbx_seq_one_letter_code
_entity_poly.pdbx_strand_id
1 'polypeptide(L)'
;MTTRFACLNIVGGFLTQEIIDQIIEGIAPGQKPEDFGFKPKTYLSDEITAAWTEARSLWTAFQHRLERLSGEDSATSITRDQWMIPFFSLLDYELTYIPKASEVDGLTFAISHRAGLDENAPPIHIVGCRQSLDRRPESGRPRLAPHSLLQEYINRTEHLWGIVTNGYTLRLLRNSQLLRRQAYLEFDLKQMMESEKFSDFSLLFRLLHRTRLPRKIEDASKCLLETYYTLTIEQGGRVRDRLRDGVEEALKIFGNGFLNHFKNQELRERVAQKKINPSSFYQQLLRLIYRLLFLMVGEERNLISENPTYLNYYSISRLRRLAELRSSYSEYDDLWIGLRTTFRLFQDEKLGQMLGVPPLNGGLFNMSQPFDLSEVTISNRDLLSAIWHLSMYRENEKTPWRRINYAALDVEELGSIYESLLDFQPIFNERNGRPIFDLVYGTERKSTGSYYTPPELVNELIKSALVPVMEERLKDAKTTKEKEKAILNIKV
;
A
#
# COMPACT_ATOMS: atom_id res chain seq x y z
N MET A 1 1.94 -5.84 -12.49
CA MET A 1 3.30 -6.19 -12.02
C MET A 1 3.32 -7.68 -11.80
N THR A 2 4.26 -8.42 -12.36
CA THR A 2 4.53 -9.76 -11.85
C THR A 2 5.24 -9.57 -10.52
N THR A 3 4.51 -9.71 -9.42
CA THR A 3 5.13 -9.74 -8.09
C THR A 3 6.14 -10.88 -8.08
N ARG A 4 7.38 -10.64 -7.61
CA ARG A 4 8.43 -11.67 -7.51
C ARG A 4 7.94 -12.92 -6.75
N PHE A 5 6.99 -12.72 -5.85
CA PHE A 5 6.26 -13.72 -5.10
C PHE A 5 4.78 -13.64 -5.48
N ALA A 6 4.24 -14.69 -6.10
CA ALA A 6 2.87 -14.73 -6.58
C ALA A 6 1.87 -14.95 -5.43
N CYS A 7 2.31 -15.62 -4.36
CA CYS A 7 1.46 -15.97 -3.22
C CYS A 7 1.55 -14.94 -2.08
N LEU A 8 2.32 -13.86 -2.23
CA LEU A 8 2.42 -12.78 -1.24
C LEU A 8 1.58 -11.58 -1.69
N ASN A 9 0.74 -11.11 -0.78
CA ASN A 9 0.02 -9.85 -0.91
C ASN A 9 0.37 -8.94 0.28
N ILE A 10 0.87 -7.74 -0.03
CA ILE A 10 1.27 -6.74 0.98
C ILE A 10 0.20 -5.65 0.98
N VAL A 11 -0.59 -5.59 2.05
CA VAL A 11 -1.69 -4.64 2.17
C VAL A 11 -1.25 -3.46 3.03
N GLY A 12 -1.59 -2.24 2.60
CA GLY A 12 -1.38 -1.04 3.37
C GLY A 12 0.09 -0.63 3.56
N GLY A 13 1.01 -1.09 2.69
CA GLY A 13 2.42 -0.73 2.78
C GLY A 13 3.14 -1.35 3.98
N PHE A 14 2.65 -2.49 4.47
CA PHE A 14 3.13 -3.14 5.69
C PHE A 14 4.64 -3.38 5.73
N LEU A 15 5.23 -3.80 4.61
CA LEU A 15 6.67 -3.85 4.38
C LEU A 15 6.97 -3.34 2.96
N THR A 16 8.14 -2.73 2.77
CA THR A 16 8.60 -2.35 1.42
C THR A 16 9.12 -3.58 0.66
N GLN A 17 9.05 -3.54 -0.67
CA GLN A 17 9.66 -4.59 -1.52
C GLN A 17 11.17 -4.73 -1.27
N GLU A 18 11.85 -3.63 -0.96
CA GLU A 18 13.28 -3.64 -0.63
C GLU A 18 13.56 -4.50 0.61
N ILE A 19 12.76 -4.38 1.67
CA ILE A 19 12.91 -5.21 2.86
C ILE A 19 12.64 -6.69 2.52
N ILE A 20 11.63 -6.97 1.69
CA ILE A 20 11.36 -8.34 1.22
C ILE A 20 12.54 -8.93 0.46
N ASP A 21 13.15 -8.16 -0.44
CA ASP A 21 14.32 -8.58 -1.20
C ASP A 21 15.52 -8.82 -0.29
N GLN A 22 15.78 -7.92 0.68
CA GLN A 22 16.87 -8.08 1.66
C GLN A 22 16.69 -9.32 2.55
N ILE A 23 15.45 -9.68 2.90
CA ILE A 23 15.14 -10.89 3.68
C ILE A 23 15.50 -12.15 2.86
N ILE A 24 15.14 -12.19 1.58
CA ILE A 24 15.44 -13.33 0.72
C ILE A 24 16.92 -13.46 0.38
N GLU A 25 17.60 -12.33 0.20
CA GLU A 25 19.06 -12.31 0.00
C GLU A 25 19.83 -12.62 1.29
N GLY A 26 19.14 -12.69 2.44
CA GLY A 26 19.75 -12.97 3.74
C GLY A 26 20.57 -11.81 4.30
N ILE A 27 20.35 -10.59 3.78
CA ILE A 27 21.06 -9.36 4.16
C ILE A 27 20.32 -8.64 5.30
N ALA A 28 18.99 -8.80 5.38
CA ALA A 28 18.20 -8.19 6.45
C ALA A 28 18.66 -8.68 7.84
N PRO A 29 18.52 -7.85 8.89
CA PRO A 29 18.84 -8.25 10.26
C PRO A 29 18.14 -9.55 10.65
N GLY A 30 18.82 -10.45 11.36
CA GLY A 30 18.17 -11.68 11.86
C GLY A 30 18.01 -12.80 10.82
N GLN A 31 18.73 -12.78 9.69
CA GLN A 31 18.62 -13.81 8.65
C GLN A 31 19.70 -14.91 8.69
N LYS A 32 20.53 -14.95 9.73
CA LYS A 32 21.54 -16.01 9.90
C LYS A 32 20.91 -17.26 10.51
N PRO A 33 21.48 -18.47 10.32
CA PRO A 33 20.93 -19.71 10.88
C PRO A 33 20.68 -19.65 12.39
N GLU A 34 21.57 -19.02 13.15
CA GLU A 34 21.45 -18.90 14.62
C GLU A 34 20.25 -18.06 15.04
N ASP A 35 19.86 -17.09 14.21
CA ASP A 35 18.70 -16.23 14.44
C ASP A 35 17.37 -17.01 14.29
N PHE A 36 17.41 -18.21 13.67
CA PHE A 36 16.29 -19.15 13.61
C PHE A 36 16.37 -20.21 14.72
N GLY A 37 17.35 -20.16 15.61
CA GLY A 37 17.57 -21.19 16.63
C GLY A 37 18.34 -22.42 16.13
N PHE A 38 18.89 -22.38 14.92
CA PHE A 38 19.72 -23.46 14.38
C PHE A 38 21.19 -23.33 14.80
N LYS A 39 21.97 -24.39 14.59
CA LYS A 39 23.40 -24.38 14.89
C LYS A 39 24.15 -23.54 13.85
N PRO A 40 25.29 -22.90 14.20
CA PRO A 40 26.03 -22.01 13.29
C PRO A 40 26.52 -22.60 11.96
N LYS A 41 26.60 -23.93 11.85
CA LYS A 41 27.04 -24.63 10.64
C LYS A 41 25.88 -25.20 9.82
N THR A 42 24.65 -24.95 10.24
CA THR A 42 23.45 -25.39 9.52
C THR A 42 23.20 -24.49 8.32
N TYR A 43 22.97 -25.07 7.15
CA TYR A 43 22.51 -24.33 5.99
C TYR A 43 21.01 -24.07 6.13
N LEU A 44 20.63 -22.81 6.34
CA LEU A 44 19.23 -22.41 6.48
C LEU A 44 18.38 -22.83 5.27
N SER A 45 18.96 -22.88 4.07
CA SER A 45 18.29 -23.39 2.86
C SER A 45 17.82 -24.84 3.01
N ASP A 46 18.60 -25.67 3.70
CA ASP A 46 18.33 -27.09 3.85
C ASP A 46 17.18 -27.30 4.84
N GLU A 47 17.17 -26.55 5.94
CA GLU A 47 16.07 -26.54 6.91
C GLU A 47 14.76 -26.06 6.27
N ILE A 48 14.81 -24.99 5.46
CA ILE A 48 13.64 -24.51 4.71
C ILE A 48 13.16 -25.59 3.72
N THR A 49 14.08 -26.31 3.07
CA THR A 49 13.74 -27.40 2.12
C THR A 49 13.10 -28.59 2.84
N ALA A 50 13.59 -28.94 4.02
CA ALA A 50 13.02 -29.98 4.86
C ALA A 50 11.59 -29.59 5.30
N ALA A 51 11.42 -28.39 5.86
CA ALA A 51 10.12 -27.86 6.25
C ALA A 51 9.13 -27.78 5.08
N TRP A 52 9.61 -27.40 3.88
CA TRP A 52 8.78 -27.39 2.67
C TRP A 52 8.28 -28.79 2.30
N THR A 53 9.17 -29.78 2.34
CA THR A 53 8.83 -31.17 2.00
C THR A 53 7.75 -31.71 2.96
N GLU A 54 7.92 -31.45 4.25
CA GLU A 54 6.96 -31.87 5.27
C GLU A 54 5.62 -31.12 5.15
N ALA A 55 5.66 -29.81 4.91
CA ALA A 55 4.45 -29.00 4.67
C ALA A 55 3.63 -29.53 3.49
N ARG A 56 4.28 -29.96 2.40
CA ARG A 56 3.58 -30.58 1.26
C ARG A 56 2.93 -31.92 1.60
N SER A 57 3.58 -32.75 2.42
CA SER A 57 3.01 -34.01 2.90
C SER A 57 1.78 -33.76 3.78
N LEU A 58 1.87 -32.79 4.69
CA LEU A 58 0.76 -32.35 5.53
C LEU A 58 -0.41 -31.80 4.70
N TRP A 59 -0.13 -31.00 3.67
CA TRP A 59 -1.14 -30.45 2.76
C TRP A 59 -1.90 -31.56 2.01
N THR A 60 -1.17 -32.51 1.44
CA THR A 60 -1.77 -33.66 0.74
C THR A 60 -2.67 -34.48 1.66
N ALA A 61 -2.22 -34.76 2.89
CA ALA A 61 -3.02 -35.46 3.89
C ALA A 61 -4.27 -34.68 4.31
N PHE A 62 -4.16 -33.36 4.43
CA PHE A 62 -5.29 -32.46 4.71
C PHE A 62 -6.33 -32.48 3.58
N GLN A 63 -5.91 -32.36 2.32
CA GLN A 63 -6.81 -32.39 1.16
C GLN A 63 -7.59 -33.71 1.08
N HIS A 64 -6.91 -34.85 1.23
CA HIS A 64 -7.57 -36.17 1.22
C HIS A 64 -8.61 -36.35 2.35
N ARG A 65 -8.41 -35.69 3.50
CA ARG A 65 -9.39 -35.72 4.59
C ARG A 65 -10.55 -34.76 4.34
N LEU A 66 -10.26 -33.59 3.77
CA LEU A 66 -11.27 -32.60 3.40
C LEU A 66 -12.26 -33.15 2.37
N GLU A 67 -11.79 -33.95 1.40
CA GLU A 67 -12.63 -34.64 0.40
C GLU A 67 -13.66 -35.59 1.02
N ARG A 68 -13.41 -36.10 2.23
CA ARG A 68 -14.29 -37.04 2.94
C ARG A 68 -15.36 -36.34 3.78
N LEU A 69 -15.27 -35.03 3.98
CA LEU A 69 -16.25 -34.26 4.74
C LEU A 69 -17.40 -33.83 3.83
N SER A 70 -18.61 -33.83 4.39
CA SER A 70 -19.78 -33.26 3.72
C SER A 70 -19.55 -31.79 3.38
N GLY A 71 -20.17 -31.26 2.33
CA GLY A 71 -20.04 -29.86 1.94
C GLY A 71 -20.54 -28.84 2.98
N GLU A 72 -21.40 -29.29 3.91
CA GLU A 72 -21.97 -28.45 4.98
C GLU A 72 -21.04 -28.30 6.21
N ASP A 73 -20.03 -29.15 6.36
CA ASP A 73 -19.07 -29.03 7.46
C ASP A 73 -18.20 -27.76 7.27
N SER A 74 -17.93 -27.02 8.34
CA SER A 74 -17.00 -25.87 8.28
C SER A 74 -15.53 -26.27 8.04
N ALA A 75 -15.21 -27.55 8.21
CA ALA A 75 -13.88 -28.15 8.23
C ALA A 75 -12.95 -27.63 9.34
N THR A 76 -13.48 -26.95 10.36
CA THR A 76 -12.67 -26.26 11.39
C THR A 76 -11.67 -27.17 12.11
N SER A 77 -12.12 -28.32 12.62
CA SER A 77 -11.24 -29.22 13.38
C SER A 77 -10.13 -29.81 12.50
N ILE A 78 -10.44 -30.20 11.25
CA ILE A 78 -9.41 -30.75 10.36
C ILE A 78 -8.41 -29.69 9.91
N THR A 79 -8.88 -28.47 9.62
CA THR A 79 -8.01 -27.34 9.27
C THR A 79 -7.09 -27.00 10.44
N ARG A 80 -7.60 -26.99 11.67
CA ARG A 80 -6.82 -26.71 12.87
C ARG A 80 -5.84 -27.84 13.20
N ASP A 81 -6.35 -29.04 13.45
CA ASP A 81 -5.60 -30.11 14.10
C ASP A 81 -4.69 -30.88 13.13
N GLN A 82 -5.07 -30.94 11.85
CA GLN A 82 -4.36 -31.77 10.86
C GLN A 82 -3.55 -30.95 9.86
N TRP A 83 -3.77 -29.64 9.79
CA TRP A 83 -3.04 -28.76 8.87
C TRP A 83 -2.31 -27.65 9.61
N MET A 84 -3.04 -26.72 10.26
CA MET A 84 -2.42 -25.51 10.78
C MET A 84 -1.55 -25.71 12.01
N ILE A 85 -1.97 -26.51 13.00
CA ILE A 85 -1.11 -26.80 14.17
C ILE A 85 0.21 -27.47 13.72
N PRO A 86 0.19 -28.56 12.92
CA PRO A 86 1.42 -29.14 12.38
C PRO A 86 2.24 -28.16 11.55
N PHE A 87 1.62 -27.37 10.68
CA PHE A 87 2.30 -26.37 9.86
C PHE A 87 3.03 -25.32 10.71
N PHE A 88 2.39 -24.80 11.76
CA PHE A 88 3.02 -23.87 12.69
C PHE A 88 4.18 -24.53 13.46
N SER A 89 4.09 -25.82 13.77
CA SER A 89 5.21 -26.56 14.38
C SER A 89 6.44 -26.60 13.47
N LEU A 90 6.29 -26.63 12.13
CA LEU A 90 7.41 -26.54 11.18
C LEU A 90 8.13 -25.17 11.23
N LEU A 91 7.45 -24.15 11.75
CA LEU A 91 7.97 -22.80 11.94
C LEU A 91 8.42 -22.56 13.40
N ASP A 92 8.61 -23.63 14.17
CA ASP A 92 9.02 -23.63 15.58
C ASP A 92 8.00 -23.00 16.55
N TYR A 93 6.70 -23.05 16.20
CA TYR A 93 5.65 -22.61 17.12
C TYR A 93 5.16 -23.75 18.01
N GLU A 94 5.01 -23.43 19.29
CA GLU A 94 4.24 -24.22 20.24
C GLU A 94 2.89 -23.52 20.50
N LEU A 95 1.83 -23.98 19.82
CA LEU A 95 0.51 -23.36 19.95
C LEU A 95 -0.21 -23.82 21.21
N THR A 96 -0.69 -22.85 22.00
CA THR A 96 -1.54 -23.13 23.17
C THR A 96 -2.98 -22.79 22.84
N TYR A 97 -3.90 -23.75 23.00
CA TYR A 97 -5.32 -23.55 22.78
C TYR A 97 -5.95 -22.64 23.86
N ILE A 98 -6.81 -21.72 23.44
CA ILE A 98 -7.52 -20.80 24.33
C ILE A 98 -9.00 -21.24 24.39
N PRO A 99 -9.44 -21.88 25.49
CA PRO A 99 -10.78 -22.48 25.55
C PRO A 99 -11.91 -21.47 25.82
N LYS A 100 -11.60 -20.31 26.38
CA LYS A 100 -12.57 -19.27 26.75
C LYS A 100 -12.32 -18.00 25.96
N ALA A 101 -13.40 -17.38 25.47
CA ALA A 101 -13.30 -16.07 24.85
C ALA A 101 -12.80 -15.04 25.87
N SER A 102 -11.87 -14.19 25.46
CA SER A 102 -11.39 -13.06 26.26
C SER A 102 -12.44 -11.95 26.26
N GLU A 103 -12.67 -11.33 27.42
CA GLU A 103 -13.53 -10.15 27.53
C GLU A 103 -12.64 -8.90 27.62
N VAL A 104 -12.78 -8.00 26.64
CA VAL A 104 -11.99 -6.77 26.53
C VAL A 104 -12.95 -5.63 26.22
N ASP A 105 -12.99 -4.60 27.06
CA ASP A 105 -13.90 -3.44 26.96
C ASP A 105 -15.38 -3.83 26.76
N GLY A 106 -15.85 -4.86 27.47
CA GLY A 106 -17.22 -5.37 27.39
C GLY A 106 -17.57 -6.11 26.09
N LEU A 107 -16.58 -6.41 25.24
CA LEU A 107 -16.73 -7.26 24.06
C LEU A 107 -16.01 -8.61 24.25
N THR A 108 -16.59 -9.65 23.67
CA THR A 108 -16.04 -11.02 23.74
C THR A 108 -15.30 -11.40 22.47
N PHE A 109 -14.06 -11.85 22.61
CA PHE A 109 -13.19 -12.27 21.51
C PHE A 109 -12.81 -13.75 21.65
N ALA A 110 -13.36 -14.59 20.77
CA ALA A 110 -13.07 -16.03 20.73
C ALA A 110 -11.82 -16.31 19.89
N ILE A 111 -10.66 -15.88 20.37
CA ILE A 111 -9.36 -16.21 19.76
C ILE A 111 -9.02 -17.67 20.06
N SER A 112 -8.52 -18.41 19.06
CA SER A 112 -8.41 -19.87 19.17
C SER A 112 -7.15 -20.34 19.91
N HIS A 113 -6.03 -19.66 19.70
CA HIS A 113 -4.71 -20.07 20.19
C HIS A 113 -3.84 -18.85 20.49
N ARG A 114 -2.68 -19.10 21.09
CA ARG A 114 -1.57 -18.17 21.20
C ARG A 114 -0.26 -18.86 20.83
N ALA A 115 0.73 -18.08 20.41
CA ALA A 115 2.02 -18.52 19.88
C ALA A 115 3.05 -18.96 20.95
N GLY A 116 2.58 -19.52 22.07
CA GLY A 116 3.43 -19.98 23.16
C GLY A 116 2.66 -20.23 24.45
N LEU A 117 3.38 -20.73 25.47
CA LEU A 117 2.80 -21.04 26.78
C LEU A 117 2.42 -19.79 27.58
N ASP A 118 3.16 -18.68 27.38
CA ASP A 118 2.92 -17.41 28.06
C ASP A 118 1.57 -16.81 27.69
N GLU A 119 0.83 -16.27 28.66
CA GLU A 119 -0.51 -15.72 28.42
C GLU A 119 -0.49 -14.51 27.50
N ASN A 120 0.63 -13.79 27.48
CA ASN A 120 0.84 -12.59 26.68
C ASN A 120 1.52 -12.90 25.33
N ALA A 121 1.67 -14.17 24.96
CA ALA A 121 2.17 -14.56 23.66
C ALA A 121 1.22 -14.10 22.53
N PRO A 122 1.73 -13.80 21.32
CA PRO A 122 0.92 -13.33 20.20
C PRO A 122 -0.33 -14.19 19.94
N PRO A 123 -1.52 -13.60 19.82
CA PRO A 123 -2.74 -14.33 19.50
C PRO A 123 -2.69 -14.94 18.09
N ILE A 124 -3.17 -16.18 17.97
CA ILE A 124 -3.35 -16.88 16.70
C ILE A 124 -4.80 -17.36 16.58
N HIS A 125 -5.48 -16.88 15.54
CA HIS A 125 -6.87 -17.25 15.25
C HIS A 125 -6.94 -18.17 14.01
N ILE A 126 -7.32 -19.43 14.25
CA ILE A 126 -7.45 -20.47 13.24
C ILE A 126 -8.94 -20.78 13.08
N VAL A 127 -9.44 -20.67 11.85
CA VAL A 127 -10.82 -21.04 11.47
C VAL A 127 -10.79 -22.12 10.38
N GLY A 128 -11.95 -22.72 10.07
CA GLY A 128 -12.05 -23.72 9.00
C GLY A 128 -11.82 -23.16 7.60
N CYS A 129 -11.29 -23.98 6.69
CA CYS A 129 -10.91 -23.55 5.34
C CYS A 129 -12.04 -23.09 4.44
N ARG A 130 -13.29 -23.40 4.80
CA ARG A 130 -14.49 -22.91 4.10
C ARG A 130 -14.95 -21.54 4.63
N GLN A 131 -14.42 -21.07 5.76
CA GLN A 131 -14.67 -19.73 6.29
C GLN A 131 -13.73 -18.71 5.63
N SER A 132 -14.30 -17.71 4.95
CA SER A 132 -13.53 -16.56 4.46
C SER A 132 -13.05 -15.71 5.63
N LEU A 133 -11.82 -15.19 5.53
CA LEU A 133 -11.23 -14.30 6.54
C LEU A 133 -11.90 -12.91 6.58
N ASP A 134 -12.53 -12.50 5.47
CA ASP A 134 -13.15 -11.18 5.30
C ASP A 134 -14.67 -11.19 5.50
N ARG A 135 -15.29 -12.36 5.44
CA ARG A 135 -16.74 -12.50 5.60
C ARG A 135 -17.07 -13.01 6.99
N ARG A 136 -18.23 -12.56 7.50
CA ARG A 136 -18.78 -13.08 8.75
C ARG A 136 -19.22 -14.53 8.56
N PRO A 137 -19.13 -15.39 9.59
CA PRO A 137 -19.70 -16.73 9.55
C PRO A 137 -21.21 -16.71 9.32
N GLU A 138 -21.72 -17.68 8.56
CA GLU A 138 -23.17 -17.83 8.30
C GLU A 138 -23.97 -18.11 9.57
N SER A 139 -23.34 -18.74 10.57
CA SER A 139 -23.91 -18.93 11.91
C SER A 139 -24.22 -17.63 12.65
N GLY A 140 -23.71 -16.48 12.17
CA GLY A 140 -23.84 -15.18 12.82
C GLY A 140 -22.99 -15.02 14.08
N ARG A 141 -22.20 -16.04 14.46
CA ARG A 141 -21.31 -16.02 15.63
C ARG A 141 -19.93 -16.60 15.28
N PRO A 142 -18.82 -15.89 15.58
CA PRO A 142 -18.76 -14.53 16.11
C PRO A 142 -19.34 -13.47 15.16
N ARG A 143 -19.69 -12.29 15.70
CA ARG A 143 -20.33 -11.19 14.96
C ARG A 143 -19.44 -10.60 13.85
N LEU A 144 -18.14 -10.78 13.98
CA LEU A 144 -17.12 -10.21 13.11
C LEU A 144 -16.52 -11.28 12.20
N ALA A 145 -16.01 -10.85 11.05
CA ALA A 145 -15.18 -11.71 10.22
C ALA A 145 -13.87 -12.05 10.97
N PRO A 146 -13.25 -13.22 10.72
CA PRO A 146 -12.03 -13.65 11.43
C PRO A 146 -10.91 -12.61 11.44
N HIS A 147 -10.67 -11.93 10.31
CA HIS A 147 -9.69 -10.85 10.23
C HIS A 147 -10.05 -9.68 11.15
N SER A 148 -11.28 -9.16 11.06
CA SER A 148 -11.75 -8.05 11.88
C SER A 148 -11.77 -8.40 13.37
N LEU A 149 -12.12 -9.63 13.72
CA LEU A 149 -12.13 -10.13 15.10
C LEU A 149 -10.73 -10.04 15.71
N LEU A 150 -9.72 -10.56 15.03
CA LEU A 150 -8.34 -10.50 15.52
C LEU A 150 -7.79 -9.07 15.52
N GLN A 151 -8.05 -8.28 14.47
CA GLN A 151 -7.61 -6.88 14.39
C GLN A 151 -8.19 -6.04 15.53
N GLU A 152 -9.47 -6.21 15.85
CA GLU A 152 -10.11 -5.48 16.94
C GLU A 152 -9.60 -5.94 18.31
N TYR A 153 -9.31 -7.25 18.48
CA TYR A 153 -8.67 -7.77 19.68
C TYR A 153 -7.28 -7.16 19.92
N ILE A 154 -6.40 -7.16 18.91
CA ILE A 154 -5.04 -6.58 19.06
C ILE A 154 -5.05 -5.06 19.23
N ASN A 155 -6.02 -4.36 18.64
CA ASN A 155 -6.15 -2.90 18.79
C ASN A 155 -6.66 -2.47 20.19
N ARG A 156 -7.34 -3.37 20.90
CA ARG A 156 -7.89 -3.13 22.26
C ARG A 156 -7.03 -3.74 23.37
N THR A 157 -5.99 -4.47 23.03
CA THR A 157 -5.06 -5.10 23.97
C THR A 157 -3.65 -4.56 23.74
N GLU A 158 -2.71 -4.95 24.61
CA GLU A 158 -1.31 -4.58 24.45
C GLU A 158 -0.55 -5.48 23.45
N HIS A 159 -1.23 -6.44 22.81
CA HIS A 159 -0.63 -7.27 21.78
C HIS A 159 -0.31 -6.44 20.54
N LEU A 160 0.97 -6.43 20.14
CA LEU A 160 1.41 -5.71 18.93
C LEU A 160 1.21 -6.53 17.65
N TRP A 161 1.28 -7.86 17.72
CA TRP A 161 1.28 -8.75 16.56
C TRP A 161 0.29 -9.89 16.75
N GLY A 162 -0.35 -10.34 15.67
CA GLY A 162 -1.23 -11.50 15.68
C GLY A 162 -1.30 -12.18 14.31
N ILE A 163 -1.70 -13.46 14.29
CA ILE A 163 -1.85 -14.22 13.05
C ILE A 163 -3.29 -14.74 12.92
N VAL A 164 -3.90 -14.57 11.75
CA VAL A 164 -5.21 -15.15 11.43
C VAL A 164 -5.12 -16.03 10.19
N THR A 165 -5.76 -17.20 10.21
CA THR A 165 -5.70 -18.13 9.09
C THR A 165 -6.93 -19.02 9.01
N ASN A 166 -7.31 -19.38 7.78
CA ASN A 166 -8.28 -20.43 7.48
C ASN A 166 -7.60 -21.66 6.84
N GLY A 167 -6.27 -21.75 6.85
CA GLY A 167 -5.51 -22.82 6.21
C GLY A 167 -5.34 -22.73 4.69
N TYR A 168 -6.15 -21.94 3.99
CA TYR A 168 -5.88 -21.55 2.60
C TYR A 168 -5.14 -20.24 2.52
N THR A 169 -5.44 -19.32 3.43
CA THR A 169 -4.84 -18.01 3.53
C THR A 169 -4.34 -17.79 4.95
N LEU A 170 -3.18 -17.17 5.09
CA LEU A 170 -2.62 -16.77 6.37
C LEU A 170 -2.28 -15.29 6.33
N ARG A 171 -2.73 -14.53 7.34
CA ARG A 171 -2.42 -13.10 7.48
C ARG A 171 -1.67 -12.81 8.76
N LEU A 172 -0.61 -12.02 8.64
CA LEU A 172 0.09 -11.41 9.77
C LEU A 172 -0.44 -9.99 9.97
N LEU A 173 -0.99 -9.73 11.15
CA LEU A 173 -1.55 -8.44 11.54
C LEU A 173 -0.62 -7.76 12.55
N ARG A 174 -0.57 -6.43 12.48
CA ARG A 174 0.03 -5.57 13.49
C ARG A 174 -1.04 -4.66 14.09
N ASN A 175 -0.90 -4.30 15.36
CA ASN A 175 -1.73 -3.27 15.97
C ASN A 175 -1.61 -1.98 15.15
N SER A 176 -2.75 -1.40 14.81
CA SER A 176 -2.86 -0.12 14.15
C SER A 176 -3.91 0.71 14.89
N GLN A 177 -3.45 1.77 15.57
CA GLN A 177 -4.34 2.74 16.21
C GLN A 177 -5.11 3.60 15.18
N LEU A 178 -4.68 3.58 13.91
CA LEU A 178 -5.32 4.29 12.82
C LEU A 178 -6.46 3.45 12.23
N LEU A 179 -7.70 3.76 12.62
CA LEU A 179 -8.95 3.13 12.14
C LEU A 179 -9.12 3.11 10.60
N ARG A 180 -8.33 3.89 9.85
CA ARG A 180 -8.51 4.14 8.41
C ARG A 180 -7.69 3.25 7.49
N ARG A 181 -6.68 2.51 7.97
CA ARG A 181 -5.79 1.71 7.11
C ARG A 181 -5.63 0.29 7.65
N GLN A 182 -6.15 -0.68 6.91
CA GLN A 182 -5.74 -2.08 7.08
C GLN A 182 -4.31 -2.21 6.55
N ALA A 183 -3.40 -2.70 7.38
CA ALA A 183 -2.04 -3.01 7.00
C ALA A 183 -1.72 -4.42 7.51
N TYR A 184 -1.43 -5.34 6.59
CA TYR A 184 -1.12 -6.73 6.91
C TYR A 184 -0.33 -7.37 5.77
N LEU A 185 0.35 -8.48 6.08
CA LEU A 185 0.88 -9.39 5.08
C LEU A 185 -0.08 -10.56 4.93
N GLU A 186 -0.33 -10.98 3.71
CA GLU A 186 -1.16 -12.13 3.37
C GLU A 186 -0.37 -13.11 2.51
N PHE A 187 -0.45 -14.39 2.87
CA PHE A 187 0.09 -15.50 2.12
C PHE A 187 -1.05 -16.42 1.66
N ASP A 188 -1.12 -16.67 0.35
CA ASP A 188 -1.98 -17.70 -0.24
C ASP A 188 -1.29 -19.07 -0.11
N LEU A 189 -1.56 -19.77 0.99
CA LEU A 189 -1.03 -21.10 1.26
C LEU A 189 -1.55 -22.12 0.25
N LYS A 190 -2.80 -21.97 -0.20
CA LYS A 190 -3.40 -22.90 -1.17
C LYS A 190 -2.64 -22.85 -2.49
N GLN A 191 -2.49 -21.67 -3.08
CA GLN A 191 -1.74 -21.50 -4.31
C GLN A 191 -0.27 -21.91 -4.13
N MET A 192 0.33 -21.57 -2.98
CA MET A 192 1.72 -21.93 -2.68
C MET A 192 1.93 -23.44 -2.74
N MET A 193 1.03 -24.23 -2.13
CA MET A 193 1.11 -25.69 -2.10
C MET A 193 0.72 -26.33 -3.44
N GLU A 194 -0.39 -25.90 -4.05
CA GLU A 194 -0.90 -26.48 -5.31
C GLU A 194 -0.02 -26.18 -6.53
N SER A 195 0.60 -25.00 -6.57
CA SER A 195 1.48 -24.57 -7.65
C SER A 195 2.97 -24.71 -7.33
N GLU A 196 3.29 -25.44 -6.25
CA GLU A 196 4.65 -25.77 -5.80
C GLU A 196 5.60 -24.56 -5.71
N LYS A 197 5.14 -23.45 -5.13
CA LYS A 197 5.88 -22.18 -5.04
C LYS A 197 6.90 -22.18 -3.89
N PHE A 198 8.00 -22.91 -4.06
CA PHE A 198 9.06 -22.98 -3.05
C PHE A 198 9.68 -21.61 -2.69
N SER A 199 9.86 -20.72 -3.67
CA SER A 199 10.37 -19.36 -3.44
C SER A 199 9.52 -18.57 -2.44
N ASP A 200 8.20 -18.69 -2.57
CA ASP A 200 7.21 -17.99 -1.75
C ASP A 200 7.15 -18.62 -0.36
N PHE A 201 7.29 -19.95 -0.26
CA PHE A 201 7.43 -20.64 1.04
C PHE A 201 8.71 -20.24 1.77
N SER A 202 9.84 -20.12 1.07
CA SER A 202 11.11 -19.67 1.66
C SER A 202 10.97 -18.27 2.27
N LEU A 203 10.26 -17.37 1.60
CA LEU A 203 9.92 -16.05 2.15
C LEU A 203 9.03 -16.15 3.38
N LEU A 204 7.95 -16.96 3.30
CA LEU A 204 7.04 -17.20 4.42
C LEU A 204 7.81 -17.69 5.64
N PHE A 205 8.66 -18.70 5.48
CA PHE A 205 9.49 -19.25 6.54
C PHE A 205 10.35 -18.18 7.19
N ARG A 206 11.05 -17.36 6.38
CA ARG A 206 11.94 -16.30 6.88
C ARG A 206 11.22 -15.20 7.65
N LEU A 207 9.99 -14.86 7.25
CA LEU A 207 9.18 -13.81 7.86
C LEU A 207 8.38 -14.30 9.08
N LEU A 208 7.87 -15.52 9.03
CA LEU A 208 6.94 -16.05 10.03
C LEU A 208 7.54 -17.08 10.97
N HIS A 209 8.82 -17.44 10.86
CA HIS A 209 9.45 -18.30 11.87
C HIS A 209 9.21 -17.75 13.29
N ARG A 210 9.05 -18.62 14.29
CA ARG A 210 8.67 -18.21 15.65
C ARG A 210 9.61 -17.16 16.24
N THR A 211 10.89 -17.20 15.88
CA THR A 211 11.92 -16.23 16.32
C THR A 211 11.72 -14.80 15.80
N ARG A 212 10.77 -14.57 14.88
CA ARG A 212 10.46 -13.22 14.34
C ARG A 212 9.42 -12.47 15.14
N LEU A 213 8.56 -13.19 15.85
CA LEU A 213 7.52 -12.65 16.72
C LEU A 213 8.00 -12.55 18.17
N PRO A 214 7.44 -11.62 18.96
CA PRO A 214 7.78 -11.52 20.37
C PRO A 214 7.37 -12.77 21.16
N ARG A 215 8.07 -13.04 22.27
CA ARG A 215 7.67 -14.10 23.22
C ARG A 215 6.58 -13.59 24.16
N LYS A 216 6.72 -12.35 24.61
CA LYS A 216 5.77 -11.63 25.49
C LYS A 216 5.53 -10.21 24.98
N ILE A 217 4.54 -9.51 25.56
CA ILE A 217 4.22 -8.12 25.21
C ILE A 217 5.44 -7.19 25.37
N GLU A 218 6.27 -7.37 26.41
CA GLU A 218 7.41 -6.48 26.65
C GLU A 218 8.50 -6.57 25.56
N ASP A 219 8.57 -7.68 24.85
CA ASP A 219 9.54 -7.91 23.77
C ASP A 219 9.07 -7.35 22.42
N ALA A 220 7.82 -6.90 22.33
CA ALA A 220 7.17 -6.55 21.08
C ALA A 220 7.92 -5.48 20.29
N SER A 221 8.45 -4.46 20.96
CA SER A 221 9.21 -3.38 20.33
C SER A 221 10.59 -3.79 19.81
N LYS A 222 11.11 -4.94 20.28
CA LYS A 222 12.45 -5.44 19.95
C LYS A 222 12.44 -6.63 19.01
N CYS A 223 11.26 -7.15 18.65
CA CYS A 223 11.19 -8.29 17.75
C CYS A 223 11.64 -7.90 16.33
N LEU A 224 12.04 -8.90 15.55
CA LEU A 224 12.55 -8.66 14.20
C LEU A 224 11.48 -8.12 13.25
N LEU A 225 10.23 -8.56 13.39
CA LEU A 225 9.13 -8.00 12.61
C LEU A 225 8.92 -6.50 12.88
N GLU A 226 9.04 -6.06 14.14
CA GLU A 226 8.94 -4.65 14.48
C GLU A 226 10.16 -3.85 13.98
N THR A 227 11.33 -4.48 13.96
CA THR A 227 12.53 -3.88 13.35
C THR A 227 12.32 -3.66 11.85
N TYR A 228 11.81 -4.65 11.12
CA TYR A 228 11.51 -4.53 9.68
C TYR A 228 10.42 -3.49 9.40
N TYR A 229 9.40 -3.42 10.25
CA TYR A 229 8.34 -2.42 10.16
C TYR A 229 8.89 -1.00 10.40
N THR A 230 9.73 -0.82 11.42
CA THR A 230 10.39 0.47 11.70
C THR A 230 11.28 0.91 10.53
N LEU A 231 12.07 0.00 9.97
CA LEU A 231 12.87 0.27 8.77
C LEU A 231 12.01 0.69 7.58
N THR A 232 10.82 0.09 7.42
CA THR A 232 9.85 0.46 6.38
C THR A 232 9.35 1.90 6.58
N ILE A 233 9.01 2.29 7.82
CA ILE A 233 8.57 3.66 8.14
C ILE A 233 9.71 4.67 7.89
N GLU A 234 10.91 4.38 8.37
CA GLU A 234 12.06 5.26 8.18
C GLU A 234 12.39 5.46 6.69
N GLN A 235 12.28 4.39 5.89
CA GLN A 235 12.42 4.46 4.45
C GLN A 235 11.33 5.36 3.83
N GLY A 236 10.06 5.21 4.23
CA GLY A 236 8.96 6.06 3.78
C GLY A 236 9.21 7.55 4.01
N GLY A 237 9.65 7.91 5.22
CA GLY A 237 9.99 9.30 5.56
C GLY A 237 11.11 9.88 4.68
N ARG A 238 12.16 9.09 4.39
CA ARG A 238 13.25 9.52 3.48
C ARG A 238 12.78 9.64 2.03
N VAL A 239 11.91 8.72 1.58
CA VAL A 239 11.32 8.77 0.24
C VAL A 239 10.49 10.03 0.07
N ARG A 240 9.69 10.42 1.07
CA ARG A 240 8.89 11.65 1.07
C ARG A 240 9.76 12.89 0.84
N ASP A 241 10.84 13.03 1.62
CA ASP A 241 11.71 14.20 1.53
C ASP A 241 12.39 14.28 0.16
N ARG A 242 12.81 13.14 -0.42
CA ARG A 242 13.40 13.09 -1.77
C ARG A 242 12.37 13.23 -2.90
N LEU A 243 11.13 12.80 -2.67
CA LEU A 243 10.06 12.97 -3.65
C LEU A 243 9.67 14.44 -3.78
N ARG A 244 9.77 15.25 -2.70
CA ARG A 244 9.64 16.71 -2.81
C ARG A 244 10.62 17.28 -3.85
N ASP A 245 11.90 16.96 -3.71
CA ASP A 245 12.96 17.39 -4.64
C ASP A 245 12.64 16.92 -6.08
N GLY A 246 12.21 15.67 -6.21
CA GLY A 246 11.81 15.07 -7.49
C GLY A 246 10.61 15.78 -8.15
N VAL A 247 9.61 16.19 -7.37
CA VAL A 247 8.45 16.94 -7.89
C VAL A 247 8.85 18.34 -8.33
N GLU A 248 9.71 19.04 -7.58
CA GLU A 248 10.23 20.36 -7.96
C GLU A 248 10.93 20.27 -9.34
N GLU A 249 11.83 19.30 -9.51
CA GLU A 249 12.53 19.10 -10.77
C GLU A 249 11.58 18.68 -11.90
N ALA A 250 10.62 17.80 -11.63
CA ALA A 250 9.61 17.42 -12.62
C ALA A 250 8.77 18.63 -13.08
N LEU A 251 8.41 19.55 -12.17
CA LEU A 251 7.69 20.79 -12.51
C LEU A 251 8.53 21.68 -13.43
N LYS A 252 9.83 21.86 -13.14
CA LYS A 252 10.74 22.63 -14.00
C LYS A 252 10.90 21.97 -15.37
N ILE A 253 11.05 20.64 -15.42
CA ILE A 253 11.18 19.89 -16.68
C ILE A 253 9.90 19.99 -17.50
N PHE A 254 8.72 19.81 -16.90
CA PHE A 254 7.45 19.99 -17.62
C PHE A 254 7.28 21.42 -18.13
N GLY A 255 7.46 22.41 -17.26
CA GLY A 255 7.32 23.82 -17.62
C GLY A 255 8.21 24.21 -18.80
N ASN A 256 9.50 23.86 -18.72
CA ASN A 256 10.46 24.17 -19.79
C ASN A 256 10.30 23.27 -21.02
N GLY A 257 9.91 22.01 -20.86
CA GLY A 257 9.61 21.10 -21.98
C GLY A 257 8.47 21.63 -22.84
N PHE A 258 7.37 22.11 -22.22
CA PHE A 258 6.30 22.77 -22.95
C PHE A 258 6.76 24.07 -23.63
N LEU A 259 7.54 24.91 -22.95
CA LEU A 259 8.02 26.16 -23.54
C LEU A 259 8.99 25.93 -24.70
N ASN A 260 9.86 24.93 -24.61
CA ASN A 260 10.91 24.66 -25.60
C ASN A 260 10.42 23.85 -26.80
N HIS A 261 9.31 23.11 -26.69
CA HIS A 261 8.84 22.27 -27.78
C HIS A 261 8.47 23.09 -29.03
N PHE A 262 8.97 22.70 -30.20
CA PHE A 262 8.86 23.49 -31.42
C PHE A 262 7.41 23.82 -31.82
N LYS A 263 6.48 22.85 -31.67
CA LYS A 263 5.04 23.03 -31.97
C LYS A 263 4.31 24.03 -31.06
N ASN A 264 4.88 24.42 -29.91
CA ASN A 264 4.23 25.30 -28.94
C ASN A 264 4.61 26.78 -29.12
N GLN A 265 4.65 27.27 -30.36
CA GLN A 265 5.02 28.66 -30.64
C GLN A 265 4.03 29.65 -30.02
N GLU A 266 2.74 29.38 -30.12
CA GLU A 266 1.69 30.23 -29.55
C GLU A 266 1.84 30.38 -28.03
N LEU A 267 2.19 29.31 -27.32
CA LEU A 267 2.47 29.36 -25.88
C LEU A 267 3.60 30.35 -25.58
N ARG A 268 4.73 30.26 -26.31
CA ARG A 268 5.87 31.15 -26.13
C ARG A 268 5.50 32.61 -26.39
N GLU A 269 4.74 32.88 -27.45
CA GLU A 269 4.29 34.24 -27.79
C GLU A 269 3.36 34.81 -26.71
N ARG A 270 2.42 34.01 -26.20
CA ARG A 270 1.52 34.42 -25.12
C ARG A 270 2.28 34.71 -23.82
N VAL A 271 3.31 33.92 -23.51
CA VAL A 271 4.19 34.17 -22.35
C VAL A 271 5.01 35.45 -22.55
N ALA A 272 5.63 35.64 -23.72
CA ALA A 272 6.41 36.84 -24.03
C ALA A 272 5.55 38.12 -23.98
N GLN A 273 4.29 38.04 -24.42
CA GLN A 273 3.30 39.13 -24.35
C GLN A 273 2.67 39.29 -22.95
N LYS A 274 3.11 38.53 -21.95
CA LYS A 274 2.56 38.52 -20.57
C LYS A 274 1.05 38.24 -20.50
N LYS A 275 0.50 37.52 -21.49
CA LYS A 275 -0.90 37.07 -21.51
C LYS A 275 -1.15 35.85 -20.64
N ILE A 276 -0.09 35.12 -20.27
CA ILE A 276 -0.13 34.00 -19.33
C ILE A 276 0.62 34.41 -18.07
N ASN A 277 -0.06 34.33 -16.92
CA ASN A 277 0.54 34.57 -15.62
C ASN A 277 1.34 33.30 -15.18
N PRO A 278 2.60 33.43 -14.71
CA PRO A 278 3.36 32.33 -14.12
C PRO A 278 2.56 31.46 -13.13
N SER A 279 1.77 32.07 -12.25
CA SER A 279 0.95 31.36 -11.26
C SER A 279 -0.12 30.47 -11.90
N SER A 280 -0.75 30.95 -12.97
CA SER A 280 -1.76 30.17 -13.71
C SER A 280 -1.15 29.00 -14.46
N PHE A 281 0.05 29.20 -15.03
CA PHE A 281 0.80 28.12 -15.69
C PHE A 281 1.24 27.07 -14.66
N TYR A 282 1.75 27.52 -13.52
CA TYR A 282 2.15 26.66 -12.42
C TYR A 282 1.01 25.81 -11.85
N GLN A 283 -0.19 26.37 -11.67
CA GLN A 283 -1.36 25.62 -11.23
C GLN A 283 -1.72 24.46 -12.20
N GLN A 284 -1.50 24.66 -13.50
CA GLN A 284 -1.71 23.59 -14.48
C GLN A 284 -0.63 22.50 -14.41
N LEU A 285 0.64 22.90 -14.20
CA LEU A 285 1.71 21.95 -13.97
C LEU A 285 1.48 21.14 -12.69
N LEU A 286 1.04 21.79 -11.60
CA LEU A 286 0.63 21.10 -10.37
C LEU A 286 -0.51 20.11 -10.60
N ARG A 287 -1.54 20.50 -11.36
CA ARG A 287 -2.63 19.58 -11.71
C ARG A 287 -2.12 18.37 -12.49
N LEU A 288 -1.19 18.57 -13.43
CA LEU A 288 -0.56 17.47 -14.16
C LEU A 288 0.19 16.53 -13.21
N ILE A 289 1.03 17.07 -12.32
CA ILE A 289 1.72 16.29 -11.28
C ILE A 289 0.71 15.52 -10.42
N TYR A 290 -0.37 16.17 -9.98
CA TYR A 290 -1.37 15.54 -9.10
C TYR A 290 -2.07 14.39 -9.81
N ARG A 291 -2.40 14.53 -11.10
CA ARG A 291 -2.93 13.43 -11.92
C ARG A 291 -1.95 12.27 -11.99
N LEU A 292 -0.67 12.55 -12.25
CA LEU A 292 0.37 11.53 -12.34
C LEU A 292 0.55 10.79 -11.00
N LEU A 293 0.72 11.52 -9.90
CA LEU A 293 0.87 10.93 -8.56
C LEU A 293 -0.37 10.14 -8.14
N PHE A 294 -1.57 10.67 -8.39
CA PHE A 294 -2.82 9.97 -8.12
C PHE A 294 -2.89 8.63 -8.86
N LEU A 295 -2.56 8.61 -10.15
CA LEU A 295 -2.56 7.39 -10.95
C LEU A 295 -1.45 6.43 -10.54
N MET A 296 -0.26 6.92 -10.18
CA MET A 296 0.81 6.06 -9.64
C MET A 296 0.35 5.33 -8.36
N VAL A 297 -0.27 6.06 -7.43
CA VAL A 297 -0.81 5.47 -6.19
C VAL A 297 -1.97 4.52 -6.47
N GLY A 298 -2.93 4.94 -7.30
CA GLY A 298 -4.10 4.14 -7.64
C GLY A 298 -3.74 2.84 -8.36
N GLU A 299 -2.84 2.91 -9.33
CA GLU A 299 -2.38 1.73 -10.08
C GLU A 299 -1.58 0.76 -9.19
N GLU A 300 -0.65 1.26 -8.35
CA GLU A 300 0.13 0.38 -7.48
C GLU A 300 -0.70 -0.27 -6.37
N ARG A 301 -1.84 0.34 -5.99
CA ARG A 301 -2.83 -0.25 -5.07
C ARG A 301 -3.88 -1.11 -5.78
N ASN A 302 -3.73 -1.34 -7.09
CA ASN A 302 -4.69 -2.09 -7.93
C ASN A 302 -6.13 -1.54 -7.87
N LEU A 303 -6.29 -0.22 -7.74
CA LEU A 303 -7.60 0.45 -7.62
C LEU A 303 -8.16 0.95 -8.95
N ILE A 304 -7.40 0.83 -10.05
CA ILE A 304 -7.73 1.43 -11.33
C ILE A 304 -8.34 0.42 -12.31
N SER A 305 -7.56 -0.55 -12.78
CA SER A 305 -8.04 -1.56 -13.72
C SER A 305 -7.06 -2.73 -13.76
N GLU A 306 -7.61 -3.94 -13.83
CA GLU A 306 -6.86 -5.18 -14.06
C GLU A 306 -6.74 -5.52 -15.56
N ASN A 307 -7.34 -4.71 -16.44
CA ASN A 307 -7.38 -4.98 -17.87
C ASN A 307 -5.96 -4.96 -18.50
N PRO A 308 -5.51 -6.05 -19.16
CA PRO A 308 -4.18 -6.13 -19.75
C PRO A 308 -3.87 -5.02 -20.77
N THR A 309 -4.86 -4.58 -21.54
CA THR A 309 -4.71 -3.49 -22.51
C THR A 309 -4.41 -2.17 -21.81
N TYR A 310 -5.13 -1.86 -20.73
CA TYR A 310 -4.84 -0.70 -19.90
C TYR A 310 -3.43 -0.78 -19.32
N LEU A 311 -3.09 -1.89 -18.68
CA LEU A 311 -1.80 -2.11 -18.03
C LEU A 311 -0.60 -2.03 -18.98
N ASN A 312 -0.75 -2.50 -20.22
CA ASN A 312 0.32 -2.55 -21.21
C ASN A 312 0.49 -1.25 -21.99
N TYR A 313 -0.58 -0.48 -22.22
CA TYR A 313 -0.56 0.66 -23.15
C TYR A 313 -0.90 2.01 -22.52
N TYR A 314 -1.79 2.08 -21.55
CA TYR A 314 -2.30 3.35 -20.98
C TYR A 314 -1.80 3.63 -19.56
N SER A 315 -1.38 2.62 -18.82
CA SER A 315 -0.94 2.79 -17.43
C SER A 315 0.23 3.76 -17.28
N ILE A 316 0.23 4.56 -16.22
CA ILE A 316 1.39 5.34 -15.79
C ILE A 316 2.55 4.42 -15.45
N SER A 317 2.26 3.24 -14.91
CA SER A 317 3.24 2.17 -14.69
C SER A 317 4.05 1.83 -15.94
N ARG A 318 3.46 1.92 -17.14
CA ARG A 318 4.17 1.79 -18.42
C ARG A 318 5.15 2.93 -18.63
N LEU A 319 4.72 4.19 -18.44
CA LEU A 319 5.60 5.35 -18.59
C LEU A 319 6.80 5.29 -17.64
N ARG A 320 6.59 4.82 -16.41
CA ARG A 320 7.68 4.60 -15.44
C ARG A 320 8.70 3.59 -15.94
N ARG A 321 8.25 2.45 -16.50
CA ARG A 321 9.15 1.47 -17.14
C ARG A 321 9.92 2.06 -18.32
N LEU A 322 9.26 2.87 -19.15
CA LEU A 322 9.91 3.53 -20.29
C LEU A 322 10.94 4.57 -19.83
N ALA A 323 10.70 5.26 -18.72
CA ALA A 323 11.64 6.23 -18.16
C ALA A 323 12.97 5.57 -17.72
N GLU A 324 12.95 4.28 -17.38
CA GLU A 324 14.15 3.50 -17.05
C GLU A 324 14.95 3.08 -18.31
N LEU A 325 14.33 3.10 -19.50
CA LEU A 325 14.94 2.67 -20.75
C LEU A 325 15.45 3.85 -21.56
N ARG A 326 16.78 3.99 -21.67
CA ARG A 326 17.42 5.07 -22.44
C ARG A 326 16.97 5.13 -23.91
N SER A 327 16.66 4.00 -24.53
CA SER A 327 16.17 3.92 -25.92
C SER A 327 14.79 4.54 -26.13
N SER A 328 14.01 4.75 -25.07
CA SER A 328 12.67 5.36 -25.15
C SER A 328 12.71 6.89 -25.22
N TYR A 329 13.84 7.50 -24.87
CA TYR A 329 14.02 8.96 -24.89
C TYR A 329 14.20 9.42 -26.34
N SER A 330 13.24 10.18 -26.84
CA SER A 330 13.19 10.67 -28.23
C SER A 330 12.56 12.06 -28.32
N GLU A 331 12.69 12.70 -29.48
CA GLU A 331 12.09 14.02 -29.73
C GLU A 331 10.63 13.94 -30.22
N TYR A 332 10.07 12.74 -30.36
CA TYR A 332 8.65 12.53 -30.70
C TYR A 332 7.74 12.91 -29.52
N ASP A 333 6.44 13.06 -29.78
CA ASP A 333 5.43 13.47 -28.79
C ASP A 333 4.28 12.44 -28.60
N ASP A 334 4.46 11.22 -29.08
CA ASP A 334 3.46 10.16 -29.03
C ASP A 334 3.12 9.69 -27.61
N LEU A 335 4.08 9.68 -26.68
CA LEU A 335 3.80 9.32 -25.28
C LEU A 335 2.92 10.38 -24.59
N TRP A 336 3.11 11.66 -24.92
CA TRP A 336 2.25 12.74 -24.43
C TRP A 336 0.82 12.61 -24.97
N ILE A 337 0.68 12.27 -26.26
CA ILE A 337 -0.62 11.98 -26.87
C ILE A 337 -1.30 10.81 -26.14
N GLY A 338 -0.57 9.72 -25.89
CA GLY A 338 -1.07 8.57 -25.14
C GLY A 338 -1.49 8.91 -23.70
N LEU A 339 -0.72 9.76 -23.01
CA LEU A 339 -1.05 10.23 -21.66
C LEU A 339 -2.35 11.08 -21.66
N ARG A 340 -2.53 11.96 -22.64
CA ARG A 340 -3.79 12.70 -22.80
C ARG A 340 -4.99 11.77 -23.03
N THR A 341 -4.82 10.73 -23.86
CA THR A 341 -5.85 9.70 -24.03
C THR A 341 -6.15 8.98 -22.72
N THR A 342 -5.12 8.68 -21.93
CA THR A 342 -5.28 8.07 -20.60
C THR A 342 -6.13 8.95 -19.70
N PHE A 343 -5.90 10.27 -19.66
CA PHE A 343 -6.76 11.19 -18.90
C PHE A 343 -8.21 11.20 -19.41
N ARG A 344 -8.45 11.07 -20.72
CA ARG A 344 -9.80 10.98 -21.29
C ARG A 344 -10.53 9.70 -20.85
N LEU A 345 -9.83 8.57 -20.69
CA LEU A 345 -10.43 7.33 -20.19
C LEU A 345 -11.08 7.51 -18.80
N PHE A 346 -10.55 8.40 -17.97
CA PHE A 346 -11.09 8.69 -16.65
C PHE A 346 -12.22 9.73 -16.64
N GLN A 347 -12.39 10.45 -17.74
CA GLN A 347 -13.42 11.48 -17.92
C GLN A 347 -14.67 10.90 -18.60
N ASP A 348 -14.49 10.11 -19.64
CA ASP A 348 -15.58 9.52 -20.43
C ASP A 348 -15.89 8.12 -19.91
N GLU A 349 -17.03 8.01 -19.23
CA GLU A 349 -17.51 6.76 -18.65
C GLU A 349 -17.65 5.64 -19.69
N LYS A 350 -18.04 5.95 -20.94
CA LYS A 350 -18.19 4.94 -21.99
C LYS A 350 -16.82 4.39 -22.42
N LEU A 351 -15.84 5.26 -22.59
CA LEU A 351 -14.47 4.84 -22.95
C LEU A 351 -13.80 4.10 -21.80
N GLY A 352 -13.97 4.57 -20.56
CA GLY A 352 -13.43 3.92 -19.36
C GLY A 352 -13.96 2.51 -19.18
N GLN A 353 -15.28 2.31 -19.36
CA GLN A 353 -15.92 1.00 -19.22
C GLN A 353 -15.33 -0.07 -20.16
N MET A 354 -14.93 0.29 -21.39
CA MET A 354 -14.31 -0.65 -22.34
C MET A 354 -13.00 -1.27 -21.82
N LEU A 355 -12.30 -0.57 -20.93
CA LEU A 355 -11.04 -1.01 -20.33
C LEU A 355 -11.16 -1.29 -18.83
N GLY A 356 -12.38 -1.37 -18.29
CA GLY A 356 -12.61 -1.58 -16.85
C GLY A 356 -12.03 -0.47 -15.98
N VAL A 357 -11.94 0.76 -16.50
CA VAL A 357 -11.46 1.94 -15.77
C VAL A 357 -12.65 2.67 -15.17
N PRO A 358 -12.69 2.91 -13.84
CA PRO A 358 -13.77 3.64 -13.22
C PRO A 358 -13.70 5.13 -13.60
N PRO A 359 -14.85 5.80 -13.82
CA PRO A 359 -14.86 7.23 -14.04
C PRO A 359 -14.41 7.95 -12.75
N LEU A 360 -13.35 8.75 -12.85
CA LEU A 360 -12.86 9.57 -11.74
C LEU A 360 -13.44 10.98 -11.90
N ASN A 361 -14.74 11.11 -11.58
CA ASN A 361 -15.55 12.32 -11.77
C ASN A 361 -15.24 13.45 -10.77
N GLY A 362 -13.97 13.85 -10.67
CA GLY A 362 -13.49 14.94 -9.81
C GLY A 362 -12.87 16.09 -10.60
N GLY A 363 -12.75 17.26 -9.96
CA GLY A 363 -12.11 18.45 -10.54
C GLY A 363 -10.66 18.24 -10.99
N LEU A 364 -9.99 17.18 -10.51
CA LEU A 364 -8.64 16.82 -10.91
C LEU A 364 -8.55 16.43 -12.39
N PHE A 365 -9.49 15.61 -12.89
CA PHE A 365 -9.49 15.17 -14.28
C PHE A 365 -10.35 16.05 -15.19
N ASN A 366 -11.16 16.97 -14.65
CA ASN A 366 -11.98 17.87 -15.45
C ASN A 366 -11.16 18.99 -16.14
N MET A 367 -11.59 19.43 -17.32
CA MET A 367 -10.87 20.32 -18.26
C MET A 367 -11.28 21.82 -18.15
N SER A 368 -11.89 22.23 -17.04
CA SER A 368 -12.72 23.46 -16.97
C SER A 368 -11.96 24.80 -16.81
N GLN A 369 -10.74 24.96 -17.32
CA GLN A 369 -9.94 26.19 -17.12
C GLN A 369 -9.54 26.92 -18.42
N PRO A 370 -9.37 28.25 -18.39
CA PRO A 370 -9.20 29.10 -19.60
C PRO A 370 -7.85 28.95 -20.34
N PHE A 371 -6.88 28.25 -19.77
CA PHE A 371 -5.65 27.81 -20.45
C PHE A 371 -5.45 26.34 -20.10
N ASP A 372 -5.45 25.44 -21.07
CA ASP A 372 -5.36 24.00 -20.84
C ASP A 372 -4.08 23.44 -21.46
N LEU A 373 -3.32 22.65 -20.68
CA LEU A 373 -2.17 21.91 -21.19
C LEU A 373 -2.55 20.91 -22.29
N SER A 374 -3.84 20.64 -22.48
CA SER A 374 -4.33 19.81 -23.57
C SER A 374 -4.03 20.35 -24.97
N GLU A 375 -3.79 21.66 -25.12
CA GLU A 375 -3.49 22.30 -26.42
C GLU A 375 -2.00 22.30 -26.78
N VAL A 376 -1.13 21.99 -25.81
CA VAL A 376 0.32 21.99 -25.97
C VAL A 376 0.87 20.56 -25.96
N THR A 377 2.11 20.41 -26.42
CA THR A 377 2.78 19.10 -26.48
C THR A 377 4.18 19.14 -25.89
N ILE A 378 4.75 17.98 -25.59
CA ILE A 378 6.08 17.85 -25.00
C ILE A 378 6.80 16.65 -25.61
N SER A 379 8.13 16.72 -25.69
CA SER A 379 8.94 15.62 -26.21
C SER A 379 8.88 14.41 -25.26
N ASN A 380 9.05 13.22 -25.82
CA ASN A 380 9.19 12.00 -25.03
C ASN A 380 10.39 12.09 -24.10
N ARG A 381 11.47 12.76 -24.52
CA ARG A 381 12.64 13.01 -23.68
C ARG A 381 12.25 13.76 -22.41
N ASP A 382 11.61 14.93 -22.54
CA ASP A 382 11.27 15.76 -21.38
C ASP A 382 10.17 15.11 -20.52
N LEU A 383 9.17 14.47 -21.14
CA LEU A 383 8.14 13.72 -20.43
C LEU A 383 8.75 12.59 -19.61
N LEU A 384 9.59 11.74 -20.21
CA LEU A 384 10.21 10.63 -19.50
C LEU A 384 11.21 11.11 -18.45
N SER A 385 11.92 12.22 -18.69
CA SER A 385 12.76 12.86 -17.68
C SER A 385 11.95 13.30 -16.46
N ALA A 386 10.81 13.98 -16.66
CA ALA A 386 9.95 14.36 -15.54
C ALA A 386 9.38 13.11 -14.82
N ILE A 387 8.92 12.10 -15.57
CA ILE A 387 8.44 10.83 -14.98
C ILE A 387 9.55 10.11 -14.21
N TRP A 388 10.81 10.15 -14.66
CA TRP A 388 11.95 9.60 -13.95
C TRP A 388 12.12 10.25 -12.57
N HIS A 389 12.08 11.59 -12.49
CA HIS A 389 12.17 12.32 -11.22
C HIS A 389 10.99 12.04 -10.28
N LEU A 390 9.82 11.70 -10.82
CA LEU A 390 8.68 11.22 -10.03
C LEU A 390 8.76 9.72 -9.69
N SER A 391 9.64 8.95 -10.32
CA SER A 391 9.67 7.49 -10.18
C SER A 391 10.85 6.97 -9.38
N MET A 392 11.93 7.73 -9.36
CA MET A 392 13.22 7.31 -8.83
C MET A 392 13.74 8.32 -7.82
N TYR A 393 14.36 7.82 -6.76
CA TYR A 393 15.04 8.63 -5.76
C TYR A 393 16.40 8.03 -5.42
N ARG A 394 17.29 8.85 -4.85
CA ARG A 394 18.55 8.39 -4.25
C ARG A 394 18.80 9.24 -3.00
N GLU A 395 19.38 8.64 -1.96
CA GLU A 395 19.66 9.38 -0.72
C GLU A 395 20.82 10.36 -0.91
N ASN A 396 21.83 9.96 -1.68
CA ASN A 396 22.98 10.76 -2.04
C ASN A 396 23.53 10.31 -3.41
N GLU A 397 24.56 11.00 -3.91
CA GLU A 397 25.11 10.71 -5.24
C GLU A 397 25.79 9.34 -5.35
N LYS A 398 26.23 8.77 -4.21
CA LYS A 398 26.93 7.48 -4.14
C LYS A 398 25.97 6.30 -4.04
N THR A 399 24.75 6.53 -3.56
CA THR A 399 23.70 5.50 -3.50
C THR A 399 23.10 5.25 -4.88
N PRO A 400 22.85 3.98 -5.26
CA PRO A 400 22.16 3.67 -6.50
C PRO A 400 20.74 4.26 -6.48
N TRP A 401 20.22 4.56 -7.66
CA TRP A 401 18.83 4.99 -7.82
C TRP A 401 17.89 3.86 -7.41
N ARG A 402 16.84 4.23 -6.68
CA ARG A 402 15.80 3.33 -6.19
C ARG A 402 14.45 3.79 -6.69
N ARG A 403 13.57 2.82 -6.97
CA ARG A 403 12.19 3.11 -7.37
C ARG A 403 11.35 3.51 -6.17
N ILE A 404 10.55 4.55 -6.32
CA ILE A 404 9.57 4.99 -5.32
C ILE A 404 8.39 4.00 -5.32
N ASN A 405 8.02 3.51 -4.14
CA ASN A 405 6.87 2.64 -3.91
C ASN A 405 5.66 3.48 -3.45
N TYR A 406 4.82 3.87 -4.39
CA TYR A 406 3.62 4.67 -4.16
C TYR A 406 2.51 3.89 -3.44
N ALA A 407 2.50 2.55 -3.49
CA ALA A 407 1.58 1.76 -2.67
C ALA A 407 1.86 1.91 -1.17
N ALA A 408 3.13 2.12 -0.79
CA ALA A 408 3.52 2.29 0.60
C ALA A 408 3.21 3.71 1.12
N LEU A 409 3.29 4.73 0.26
CA LEU A 409 3.13 6.12 0.68
C LEU A 409 1.74 6.40 1.29
N ASP A 410 1.69 7.06 2.44
CA ASP A 410 0.44 7.47 3.10
C ASP A 410 -0.09 8.82 2.56
N VAL A 411 -1.36 9.11 2.87
CA VAL A 411 -2.03 10.39 2.61
C VAL A 411 -1.29 11.55 3.27
N GLU A 412 -0.71 11.35 4.46
CA GLU A 412 0.13 12.35 5.12
C GLU A 412 1.35 12.71 4.30
N GLU A 413 2.07 11.71 3.80
CA GLU A 413 3.30 11.90 3.03
C GLU A 413 3.00 12.63 1.72
N LEU A 414 1.93 12.25 1.03
CA LEU A 414 1.45 12.97 -0.16
C LEU A 414 0.98 14.40 0.19
N GLY A 415 0.25 14.56 1.29
CA GLY A 415 -0.21 15.87 1.78
C GLY A 415 0.94 16.83 2.05
N SER A 416 1.99 16.35 2.69
CA SER A 416 3.19 17.15 2.98
C SER A 416 3.95 17.55 1.72
N ILE A 417 3.98 16.70 0.70
CA ILE A 417 4.55 17.03 -0.61
C ILE A 417 3.75 18.19 -1.19
N TYR A 418 2.43 18.09 -1.23
CA TYR A 418 1.56 19.15 -1.75
C TYR A 418 1.70 20.47 -0.98
N GLU A 419 1.77 20.41 0.35
CA GLU A 419 2.00 21.59 1.17
C GLU A 419 3.35 22.25 0.82
N SER A 420 4.39 21.45 0.67
CA SER A 420 5.73 21.94 0.35
C SER A 420 5.84 22.61 -1.02
N LEU A 421 4.93 22.29 -1.94
CA LEU A 421 4.86 22.91 -3.26
C LEU A 421 4.25 24.33 -3.20
N LEU A 422 3.42 24.62 -2.19
CA LEU A 422 2.87 25.96 -1.98
C LEU A 422 3.92 26.99 -1.56
N ASP A 423 5.11 26.53 -1.13
CA ASP A 423 6.23 27.40 -0.80
C ASP A 423 6.86 28.07 -2.04
N PHE A 424 6.59 27.55 -3.25
CA PHE A 424 7.20 28.05 -4.48
C PHE A 424 6.40 29.20 -5.09
N GLN A 425 7.13 30.25 -5.48
CA GLN A 425 6.64 31.27 -6.40
C GLN A 425 7.16 30.98 -7.81
N PRO A 426 6.25 30.77 -8.79
CA PRO A 426 6.63 30.56 -10.18
C PRO A 426 7.00 31.86 -10.86
N ILE A 427 8.05 31.83 -11.68
CA ILE A 427 8.49 32.97 -12.48
C ILE A 427 8.75 32.56 -13.93
N PHE A 428 8.60 33.52 -14.84
CA PHE A 428 9.13 33.42 -16.20
C PHE A 428 10.36 34.31 -16.31
N ASN A 429 11.49 33.68 -16.58
CA ASN A 429 12.74 34.35 -16.94
C ASN A 429 12.91 34.34 -18.45
N GLU A 430 13.87 35.11 -18.96
CA GLU A 430 14.24 35.08 -20.37
C GLU A 430 15.71 34.69 -20.51
N ARG A 431 16.00 33.76 -21.41
CA ARG A 431 17.38 33.37 -21.74
C ARG A 431 17.48 33.18 -23.25
N ASN A 432 18.43 33.88 -23.87
CA ASN A 432 18.65 33.83 -25.32
C ASN A 432 17.35 34.10 -26.13
N GLY A 433 16.52 35.05 -25.71
CA GLY A 433 15.28 35.40 -26.40
C GLY A 433 14.14 34.39 -26.22
N ARG A 434 14.26 33.44 -25.29
CA ARG A 434 13.24 32.42 -25.02
C ARG A 434 12.79 32.47 -23.55
N PRO A 435 11.48 32.32 -23.29
CA PRO A 435 10.97 32.24 -21.92
C PRO A 435 11.42 30.91 -21.28
N ILE A 436 11.84 31.00 -20.03
CA ILE A 436 12.21 29.87 -19.15
C ILE A 436 11.31 29.93 -17.93
N PHE A 437 10.75 28.79 -17.56
CA PHE A 437 10.00 28.62 -16.33
C PHE A 437 10.94 28.23 -15.19
N ASP A 438 10.80 28.89 -14.04
CA ASP A 438 11.56 28.55 -12.84
C ASP A 438 10.71 28.71 -11.58
N LEU A 439 11.16 28.08 -10.49
CA LEU A 439 10.53 28.11 -9.18
C LEU A 439 11.50 28.75 -8.18
N VAL A 440 11.07 29.81 -7.52
CA VAL A 440 11.82 30.45 -6.43
C VAL A 440 11.09 30.27 -5.10
N TYR A 441 11.81 30.22 -4.00
CA TYR A 441 11.19 30.13 -2.67
C TYR A 441 10.51 31.45 -2.32
N GLY A 442 9.19 31.40 -2.10
CA GLY A 442 8.37 32.53 -1.64
C GLY A 442 8.06 32.47 -0.15
N THR A 443 7.41 33.52 0.38
CA THR A 443 6.99 33.60 1.80
C THR A 443 5.50 33.27 2.04
N GLU A 444 4.78 32.78 1.01
CA GLU A 444 3.32 32.62 1.01
C GLU A 444 2.76 31.60 2.03
N ARG A 445 3.59 30.70 2.56
CA ARG A 445 3.17 29.78 3.63
C ARG A 445 2.69 30.50 4.88
N LYS A 446 3.37 31.61 5.25
CA LYS A 446 2.99 32.41 6.43
C LYS A 446 1.71 33.22 6.21
N SER A 447 1.33 33.50 4.96
CA SER A 447 0.15 34.30 4.64
C SER A 447 -1.10 33.46 4.39
N THR A 448 -0.98 32.22 3.89
CA THR A 448 -2.12 31.35 3.60
C THR A 448 -2.57 30.49 4.78
N GLY A 449 -1.68 30.21 5.75
CA GLY A 449 -2.02 29.41 6.94
C GLY A 449 -2.38 27.95 6.64
N SER A 450 -2.07 27.45 5.44
CA SER A 450 -2.41 26.11 4.97
C SER A 450 -1.42 25.08 5.51
N TYR A 451 -1.76 24.45 6.63
CA TYR A 451 -0.96 23.37 7.22
C TYR A 451 -1.72 22.04 7.17
N TYR A 452 -1.03 20.97 6.78
CA TYR A 452 -1.57 19.63 6.95
C TYR A 452 -1.78 19.33 8.44
N THR A 453 -2.93 18.76 8.81
CA THR A 453 -3.25 18.41 10.20
C THR A 453 -2.91 16.94 10.47
N PRO A 454 -1.96 16.64 11.39
CA PRO A 454 -1.59 15.28 11.76
C PRO A 454 -2.79 14.39 12.11
N PRO A 455 -2.82 13.11 11.71
CA PRO A 455 -3.96 12.24 11.97
C PRO A 455 -4.23 11.94 13.43
N GLU A 456 -3.26 12.06 14.34
CA GLU A 456 -3.50 11.96 15.77
C GLU A 456 -4.47 13.05 16.23
N LEU A 457 -4.29 14.28 15.75
CA LEU A 457 -5.17 15.41 16.04
C LEU A 457 -6.54 15.24 15.37
N VAL A 458 -6.55 14.77 14.12
CA VAL A 458 -7.81 14.48 13.40
C VAL A 458 -8.57 13.35 14.10
N ASN A 459 -7.87 12.30 14.56
CA ASN A 459 -8.48 11.18 15.27
C ASN A 459 -8.98 11.60 16.65
N GLU A 460 -8.28 12.48 17.36
CA GLU A 460 -8.76 13.03 18.61
C GLU A 460 -10.02 13.87 18.39
N LEU A 461 -10.07 14.68 17.33
CA LEU A 461 -11.28 15.40 16.94
C LEU A 461 -12.43 14.44 16.61
N ILE A 462 -12.16 13.37 15.86
CA ILE A 462 -13.16 12.34 15.55
C ILE A 462 -13.66 11.67 16.85
N LYS A 463 -12.75 11.27 17.74
CA LYS A 463 -13.08 10.59 19.01
C LYS A 463 -13.84 11.48 19.98
N SER A 464 -13.48 12.76 20.09
CA SER A 464 -14.06 13.69 21.06
C SER A 464 -15.31 14.40 20.55
N ALA A 465 -15.43 14.63 19.24
CA ALA A 465 -16.56 15.37 18.67
C ALA A 465 -17.52 14.49 17.86
N LEU A 466 -17.01 13.67 16.93
CA LEU A 466 -17.88 12.92 16.01
C LEU A 466 -18.44 11.64 16.63
N VAL A 467 -17.61 10.86 17.32
CA VAL A 467 -18.01 9.58 17.94
C VAL A 467 -19.15 9.76 18.96
N PRO A 468 -19.13 10.74 19.88
CA PRO A 468 -20.23 10.92 20.84
C PRO A 468 -21.55 11.27 20.16
N VAL A 469 -21.50 12.12 19.12
CA VAL A 469 -22.70 12.47 18.33
C VAL A 469 -23.24 11.25 17.59
N MET A 470 -22.35 10.42 17.03
CA MET A 470 -22.76 9.17 16.40
C MET A 470 -23.39 8.20 17.40
N GLU A 471 -22.79 8.02 18.57
CA GLU A 471 -23.31 7.15 19.63
C GLU A 471 -24.68 7.60 20.13
N GLU A 472 -24.86 8.91 20.35
CA GLU A 472 -26.15 9.49 20.75
C GLU A 472 -27.23 9.22 19.69
N ARG A 473 -26.94 9.47 18.41
CA ARG A 473 -27.91 9.25 17.32
C ARG A 473 -28.22 7.78 17.07
N LEU A 474 -27.28 6.89 17.37
CA LEU A 474 -27.46 5.45 17.22
C LEU A 474 -28.19 4.80 18.41
N LYS A 475 -28.31 5.51 19.53
CA LYS A 475 -28.91 4.99 20.78
C LYS A 475 -30.37 4.59 20.60
N ASP A 476 -31.12 5.36 19.82
CA ASP A 476 -32.56 5.15 19.59
C ASP A 476 -32.85 4.25 18.37
N ALA A 477 -31.84 3.94 17.56
CA ALA A 477 -31.98 3.14 16.35
C ALA A 477 -31.79 1.64 16.65
N LYS A 478 -32.83 0.83 16.42
CA LYS A 478 -32.83 -0.60 16.80
C LYS A 478 -32.46 -1.51 15.64
N THR A 479 -32.82 -1.15 14.41
CA THR A 479 -32.55 -1.94 13.20
C THR A 479 -31.38 -1.39 12.38
N THR A 480 -30.75 -2.22 11.55
CA THR A 480 -29.62 -1.80 10.68
C THR A 480 -30.01 -0.65 9.74
N LYS A 481 -31.23 -0.68 9.19
CA LYS A 481 -31.76 0.39 8.32
C LYS A 481 -31.99 1.70 9.07
N GLU A 482 -32.47 1.64 10.31
CA GLU A 482 -32.62 2.84 11.16
C GLU A 482 -31.26 3.43 11.53
N LYS A 483 -30.27 2.58 11.83
CA LYS A 483 -28.90 3.02 12.14
C LYS A 483 -28.24 3.70 10.94
N GLU A 484 -28.38 3.12 9.75
CA GLU A 484 -27.89 3.71 8.51
C GLU A 484 -28.54 5.08 8.25
N LYS A 485 -29.87 5.16 8.37
CA LYS A 485 -30.61 6.43 8.22
C LYS A 485 -30.22 7.47 9.27
N ALA A 486 -29.99 7.05 10.52
CA ALA A 486 -29.57 7.93 11.60
C ALA A 486 -28.18 8.52 11.32
N ILE A 487 -27.23 7.72 10.83
CA ILE A 487 -25.89 8.17 10.44
C ILE A 487 -25.94 9.13 9.25
N LEU A 488 -26.68 8.79 8.19
CA LEU A 488 -26.78 9.63 6.98
C LEU A 488 -27.46 10.98 7.22
N ASN A 489 -28.24 11.09 8.30
CA ASN A 489 -28.91 12.33 8.72
C ASN A 489 -28.05 13.19 9.66
N ILE A 490 -26.83 12.77 10.03
CA ILE A 490 -25.92 13.60 10.81
C ILE A 490 -25.51 14.80 9.93
N LYS A 491 -25.87 15.99 10.38
CA LYS A 491 -25.36 17.25 9.84
C LYS A 491 -24.37 17.80 10.87
N VAL A 492 -23.11 17.94 10.46
CA VAL A 492 -22.03 18.55 11.26
C VAL A 492 -21.79 19.95 10.75
#